data_AF-A0A933X0X9-F1
#
_entry.id   AF-A0A933X0X9-F1
#
_cell.length_a   1.000
_cell.length_b   1.000
_cell.length_c   1.000
_cell.angle_alpha   90.00
_cell.angle_beta   90.00
_cell.angle_gamma   90.00
#
_symmetry.space_group_name_H-M   'P 1'
#
loop_
_entity.id
_entity.type
_entity.pdbx_description
1 polymer ?
#
loop_
_entity_poly.entity_id
_entity_poly.type
_entity_poly.pdbx_seq_one_letter_code
_entity_poly.pdbx_strand_id
1 'polypeptide(L)'
;MKINNIKSKLRDRNNMPIDITEPCLLFNLHRTFRTTLGRLELYDYTRHAWRLGARKEKAKYAMSIYKGTVQEVYTIAMWFPQNTTLNIKHVKDNHPTNINKKRWEFVGQLAPEPIRIKYLGINVSKYFRSKRNPIAYINC
;
A
#
# COMPACT_ATOMS: atom_id res chain seq x y z
N MET A 1 17.05 -5.66 26.96
CA MET A 1 18.10 -4.78 26.37
C MET A 1 18.20 -4.80 24.81
N LYS A 2 17.39 -5.59 24.06
CA LYS A 2 17.53 -5.73 22.59
C LYS A 2 16.62 -4.82 21.72
N ILE A 3 15.52 -4.29 22.25
CA ILE A 3 14.49 -3.57 21.47
C ILE A 3 14.91 -2.14 21.10
N ASN A 4 15.64 -1.46 21.99
CA ASN A 4 16.05 -0.06 21.79
C ASN A 4 17.10 0.08 20.66
N ASN A 5 17.89 -0.97 20.41
CA ASN A 5 18.93 -0.98 19.37
C ASN A 5 18.40 -1.16 17.94
N ILE A 6 17.19 -1.72 17.77
CA ILE A 6 16.55 -1.90 16.45
C ILE A 6 15.89 -0.59 16.04
N LYS A 7 15.22 0.11 16.98
CA LYS A 7 14.59 1.41 16.72
C LYS A 7 15.61 2.52 16.42
N SER A 8 16.79 2.50 17.04
CA SER A 8 17.87 3.45 16.73
C SER A 8 18.46 3.21 15.34
N LYS A 9 18.73 1.95 14.95
CA LYS A 9 19.22 1.60 13.60
C LYS A 9 18.22 1.93 12.48
N LEU A 10 16.91 1.86 12.75
CA LEU A 10 15.87 2.28 11.80
C LEU A 10 15.79 3.80 11.66
N ARG A 11 16.11 4.57 12.72
CA ARG A 11 16.11 6.04 12.70
C ARG A 11 17.16 6.63 11.76
N ASP A 12 18.34 6.01 11.67
CA ASP A 12 19.42 6.50 10.80
C ASP A 12 19.15 6.23 9.31
N ARG A 13 18.34 5.21 8.97
CA ARG A 13 17.91 4.95 7.57
C ARG A 13 16.93 6.00 7.03
N ASN A 14 16.20 6.70 7.90
CA ASN A 14 15.13 7.62 7.48
C ASN A 14 15.65 8.84 6.71
N ASN A 15 16.95 9.13 6.76
CA ASN A 15 17.55 10.31 6.14
C ASN A 15 18.30 10.01 4.84
N MET A 16 18.45 8.74 4.44
CA MET A 16 19.09 8.38 3.18
C MET A 16 18.01 8.15 2.11
N PRO A 17 18.05 8.87 0.97
CA PRO A 17 17.08 8.65 -0.09
C PRO A 17 17.30 7.26 -0.68
N ILE A 18 16.38 6.33 -0.39
CA ILE A 18 16.33 5.03 -1.04
C ILE A 18 15.45 5.16 -2.29
N ASP A 19 15.92 4.61 -3.40
CA ASP A 19 15.11 4.45 -4.61
C ASP A 19 14.37 3.11 -4.60
N ILE A 20 13.12 3.16 -5.05
CA ILE A 20 12.31 1.97 -5.24
C ILE A 20 12.71 1.31 -6.56
N THR A 21 13.23 0.10 -6.47
CA THR A 21 13.75 -0.65 -7.63
C THR A 21 12.77 -1.70 -8.16
N GLU A 22 11.89 -2.22 -7.32
CA GLU A 22 10.92 -3.24 -7.71
C GLU A 22 9.69 -2.63 -8.42
N PRO A 23 9.05 -3.38 -9.32
CA PRO A 23 7.79 -2.95 -9.92
C PRO A 23 6.69 -2.90 -8.87
N CYS A 24 6.18 -1.71 -8.58
CA CYS A 24 5.17 -1.54 -7.54
C CYS A 24 4.21 -0.37 -7.78
N LEU A 25 3.07 -0.46 -7.12
CA LEU A 25 2.12 0.63 -6.96
C LEU A 25 2.18 1.19 -5.55
N LEU A 26 2.31 2.51 -5.45
CA LEU A 26 2.24 3.22 -4.17
C LEU A 26 0.84 3.82 -4.02
N PHE A 27 0.22 3.55 -2.87
CA PHE A 27 -1.13 3.98 -2.54
C PHE A 27 -1.10 4.95 -1.36
N ASN A 28 -1.29 6.23 -1.63
CA ASN A 28 -1.38 7.26 -0.61
C ASN A 28 -2.77 7.26 0.03
N LEU A 29 -2.82 6.77 1.27
CA LEU A 29 -4.05 6.63 2.03
C LEU A 29 -4.52 8.00 2.53
N HIS A 30 -5.83 8.27 2.36
CA HIS A 30 -6.43 9.55 2.73
C HIS A 30 -6.49 9.76 4.26
N ARG A 31 -6.73 11.00 4.70
CA ARG A 31 -6.67 11.46 6.10
C ARG A 31 -7.53 10.68 7.11
N THR A 32 -8.54 9.92 6.67
CA THR A 32 -9.32 9.04 7.56
C THR A 32 -8.53 7.82 8.03
N PHE A 33 -7.34 7.58 7.46
CA PHE A 33 -6.31 6.73 8.05
C PHE A 33 -5.93 7.27 9.44
N ARG A 34 -6.51 6.67 10.47
CA ARG A 34 -6.09 6.86 11.86
C ARG A 34 -4.87 5.99 12.09
N THR A 35 -3.84 6.51 12.78
CA THR A 35 -2.58 5.79 13.06
C THR A 35 -2.74 4.54 13.93
N THR A 36 -3.97 4.19 14.32
CA THR A 36 -4.33 3.04 15.16
C THR A 36 -4.98 1.90 14.37
N LEU A 37 -5.01 1.94 13.03
CA LEU A 37 -5.60 0.85 12.25
C LEU A 37 -4.87 -0.47 12.53
N GLY A 38 -5.65 -1.54 12.71
CA GLY A 38 -5.10 -2.90 12.79
C GLY A 38 -4.47 -3.32 11.45
N ARG A 39 -3.65 -4.38 11.47
CA ARG A 39 -2.99 -4.91 10.25
C ARG A 39 -4.00 -5.25 9.14
N LEU A 40 -5.14 -5.82 9.52
CA LEU A 40 -6.21 -6.17 8.59
C LEU A 40 -6.84 -4.92 7.96
N GLU A 41 -7.11 -3.89 8.75
CA GLU A 41 -7.67 -2.63 8.24
C GLU A 41 -6.68 -1.94 7.30
N LEU A 42 -5.40 -1.85 7.68
CA LEU A 42 -4.34 -1.30 6.81
C LEU A 42 -4.31 -2.01 5.46
N TYR A 43 -4.39 -3.34 5.45
CA TYR A 43 -4.46 -4.12 4.23
C TYR A 43 -5.73 -3.79 3.43
N ASP A 44 -6.90 -3.80 4.05
CA ASP A 44 -8.19 -3.53 3.38
C ASP A 44 -8.25 -2.13 2.77
N TYR A 45 -7.74 -1.11 3.46
CA TYR A 45 -7.63 0.24 2.92
C TYR A 45 -6.60 0.33 1.78
N THR A 46 -5.53 -0.46 1.82
CA THR A 46 -4.50 -0.46 0.79
C THR A 46 -4.95 -1.21 -0.46
N ARG A 47 -5.72 -2.29 -0.32
CA ARG A 47 -6.10 -3.13 -1.47
C ARG A 47 -7.25 -2.59 -2.30
N HIS A 48 -8.12 -1.77 -1.72
CA HIS A 48 -9.47 -1.60 -2.25
C HIS A 48 -9.69 -0.32 -3.08
N ALA A 49 -10.44 -0.47 -4.17
CA ALA A 49 -11.10 0.62 -4.92
C ALA A 49 -10.22 1.65 -5.64
N TRP A 50 -9.13 1.23 -6.27
CA TRP A 50 -8.23 2.12 -7.00
C TRP A 50 -8.61 2.27 -8.48
N ARG A 51 -8.52 3.49 -9.03
CA ARG A 51 -8.63 3.70 -10.48
C ARG A 51 -7.27 3.40 -11.12
N LEU A 52 -7.13 2.19 -11.67
CA LEU A 52 -5.87 1.70 -12.22
C LEU A 52 -5.97 1.42 -13.72
N GLY A 53 -4.86 1.68 -14.42
CA GLY A 53 -4.68 1.32 -15.83
C GLY A 53 -3.96 -0.02 -15.98
N ALA A 54 -3.68 -0.41 -17.23
CA ALA A 54 -3.09 -1.71 -17.56
C ALA A 54 -1.70 -1.97 -16.92
N ARG A 55 -0.93 -0.92 -16.60
CA ARG A 55 0.37 -1.02 -15.92
C ARG A 55 0.30 -1.74 -14.57
N LYS A 56 -0.87 -1.83 -13.94
CA LYS A 56 -1.07 -2.58 -12.70
C LYS A 56 -0.67 -4.05 -12.83
N GLU A 57 -0.83 -4.66 -14.01
CA GLU A 57 -0.49 -6.07 -14.24
C GLU A 57 1.01 -6.35 -14.14
N LYS A 58 1.84 -5.31 -14.28
CA LYS A 58 3.30 -5.42 -14.12
C LYS A 58 3.74 -5.22 -12.67
N ALA A 59 2.88 -4.69 -11.79
CA ALA A 59 3.21 -4.43 -10.40
C ALA A 59 3.27 -5.74 -9.61
N LYS A 60 4.43 -6.01 -8.98
CA LYS A 60 4.62 -7.15 -8.08
C LYS A 60 4.27 -6.80 -6.64
N TYR A 61 4.45 -5.53 -6.26
CA TYR A 61 4.19 -5.05 -4.91
C TYR A 61 3.21 -3.89 -4.85
N ALA A 62 2.47 -3.81 -3.75
CA ALA A 62 1.66 -2.67 -3.37
C ALA A 62 2.23 -2.09 -2.07
N MET A 63 2.43 -0.77 -2.03
CA MET A 63 2.93 -0.07 -0.85
C MET A 63 1.86 0.85 -0.28
N SER A 64 1.56 0.68 1.00
CA SER A 64 0.68 1.58 1.75
C SER A 64 1.46 2.80 2.20
N ILE A 65 1.04 3.99 1.76
CA ILE A 65 1.71 5.26 2.08
C ILE A 65 0.79 6.11 2.94
N TYR A 66 1.33 6.65 4.04
CA TYR A 66 0.66 7.65 4.85
C TYR A 66 1.63 8.76 5.22
N LYS A 67 1.19 10.03 5.05
CA LYS A 67 2.03 11.22 5.25
C LYS A 67 3.40 11.10 4.56
N GLY A 68 3.41 10.54 3.35
CA GLY A 68 4.62 10.35 2.54
C GLY A 68 5.55 9.21 2.97
N THR A 69 5.18 8.43 3.99
CA THR A 69 6.00 7.34 4.53
C THR A 69 5.34 5.98 4.29
N VAL A 70 6.14 4.98 3.91
CA VAL A 70 5.67 3.60 3.74
C VAL A 70 5.27 2.99 5.08
N GLN A 71 4.01 2.58 5.18
CA GLN A 71 3.43 1.91 6.36
C GLN A 71 3.50 0.38 6.25
N GLU A 72 3.34 -0.17 5.04
CA GLU A 72 3.45 -1.61 4.78
C GLU A 72 3.68 -1.91 3.30
N VAL A 73 4.24 -3.09 3.00
CA VAL A 73 4.45 -3.62 1.65
C VAL A 73 3.80 -4.98 1.49
N TYR A 74 3.02 -5.14 0.42
CA TYR A 74 2.30 -6.37 0.08
C TYR A 74 2.78 -6.92 -1.25
N THR A 75 2.90 -8.24 -1.37
CA THR A 75 2.97 -8.92 -2.67
C THR A 75 1.58 -8.99 -3.28
N ILE A 76 1.44 -8.61 -4.53
CA ILE A 76 0.20 -8.74 -5.30
C ILE A 76 0.18 -10.14 -5.90
N ALA A 77 -0.88 -10.90 -5.63
CA ALA A 77 -1.14 -12.19 -6.28
C ALA A 77 -2.03 -12.02 -7.52
N MET A 78 -3.10 -11.23 -7.42
CA MET A 78 -4.02 -11.01 -8.54
C MET A 78 -4.84 -9.73 -8.39
N TRP A 79 -5.29 -9.17 -9.52
CA TRP A 79 -6.19 -8.02 -9.58
C TRP A 79 -7.63 -8.43 -9.86
N PHE A 80 -8.56 -7.69 -9.28
CA PHE A 80 -9.98 -7.91 -9.38
C PHE A 80 -10.73 -6.59 -9.56
N PRO A 81 -11.88 -6.56 -10.26
CA PRO A 81 -12.77 -5.42 -10.21
C PRO A 81 -13.20 -5.12 -8.77
N GLN A 82 -13.42 -3.86 -8.44
CA GLN A 82 -13.85 -3.46 -7.10
C GLN A 82 -15.11 -4.22 -6.70
N ASN A 83 -15.15 -4.65 -5.43
CA ASN A 83 -16.26 -5.33 -4.79
C ASN A 83 -16.50 -6.77 -5.29
N THR A 84 -15.47 -7.43 -5.83
CA THR A 84 -15.57 -8.85 -6.24
C THR A 84 -14.78 -9.79 -5.32
N THR A 85 -14.18 -9.24 -4.25
CA THR A 85 -13.50 -9.99 -3.19
C THR A 85 -14.07 -9.65 -1.81
N LEU A 86 -13.83 -10.52 -0.83
CA LEU A 86 -14.22 -10.30 0.56
C LEU A 86 -13.44 -9.12 1.15
N ASN A 87 -14.14 -8.22 1.85
CA ASN A 87 -13.54 -7.13 2.63
C ASN A 87 -14.37 -6.87 3.90
N ILE A 88 -13.76 -6.26 4.92
CA ILE A 88 -14.40 -6.03 6.22
C ILE A 88 -15.63 -5.10 6.18
N LYS A 89 -15.77 -4.26 5.14
CA LYS A 89 -16.89 -3.33 5.01
C LYS A 89 -18.14 -4.03 4.51
N HIS A 90 -17.98 -4.94 3.55
CA HIS A 90 -19.11 -5.70 3.00
C HIS A 90 -19.78 -6.60 4.03
N VAL A 91 -19.00 -7.13 4.98
CA VAL A 91 -19.53 -7.96 6.07
C VAL A 91 -20.43 -7.15 7.00
N LYS A 92 -20.20 -5.83 7.15
CA LYS A 92 -20.96 -4.98 8.07
C LYS A 92 -22.24 -4.43 7.46
N ASP A 93 -22.23 -4.14 6.16
CA ASP A 93 -23.24 -3.23 5.59
C ASP A 93 -24.36 -3.94 4.81
N ASN A 94 -24.31 -5.26 4.56
CA ASN A 94 -25.36 -6.03 3.84
C ASN A 94 -25.89 -5.37 2.54
N HIS A 95 -25.13 -4.44 1.95
CA HIS A 95 -25.55 -3.69 0.77
C HIS A 95 -25.18 -4.45 -0.50
N PRO A 96 -26.05 -4.44 -1.54
CA PRO A 96 -25.70 -5.00 -2.84
C PRO A 96 -24.43 -4.33 -3.35
N THR A 97 -23.39 -5.13 -3.56
CA THR A 97 -22.10 -4.68 -4.04
C THR A 97 -22.24 -4.20 -5.49
N ASN A 98 -22.40 -2.89 -5.69
CA ASN A 98 -22.30 -2.32 -7.03
C ASN A 98 -20.86 -2.52 -7.53
N ILE A 99 -20.66 -3.50 -8.41
CA ILE A 99 -19.37 -3.77 -9.04
C ILE A 99 -19.00 -2.57 -9.91
N ASN A 100 -17.93 -1.87 -9.53
CA ASN A 100 -17.41 -0.79 -10.34
C ASN A 100 -16.25 -1.29 -11.18
N LYS A 101 -16.52 -1.65 -12.45
CA LYS A 101 -15.49 -2.12 -13.39
C LYS A 101 -14.38 -1.09 -13.70
N LYS A 102 -14.54 0.19 -13.29
CA LYS A 102 -13.52 1.24 -13.44
C LYS A 102 -12.55 1.30 -12.26
N ARG A 103 -12.81 0.56 -11.19
CA ARG A 103 -11.96 0.48 -10.00
C ARG A 103 -11.52 -0.95 -9.79
N TRP A 104 -10.32 -1.10 -9.26
CA TRP A 104 -9.62 -2.35 -9.07
C TRP A 104 -9.23 -2.52 -7.62
N GLU A 105 -9.13 -3.77 -7.21
CA GLU A 105 -8.58 -4.19 -5.94
C GLU A 105 -7.61 -5.36 -6.16
N PHE A 106 -6.60 -5.51 -5.30
CA PHE A 106 -5.68 -6.64 -5.37
C PHE A 106 -5.92 -7.64 -4.25
N VAL A 107 -5.76 -8.93 -4.54
CA VAL A 107 -5.51 -9.96 -3.52
C VAL A 107 -4.01 -10.14 -3.37
N GLY A 108 -3.54 -10.22 -2.14
CA GLY A 108 -2.13 -10.34 -1.82
C GLY A 108 -1.89 -10.76 -0.38
N GLN A 109 -0.62 -10.70 0.00
CA GLN A 109 -0.14 -10.99 1.36
C GLN A 109 1.00 -10.05 1.70
N LEU A 110 1.47 -10.06 2.95
CA LEU A 110 2.69 -9.34 3.31
C LEU A 110 3.84 -9.75 2.37
N ALA A 111 4.59 -8.76 1.88
CA ALA A 111 5.76 -9.05 1.08
C ALA A 111 6.82 -9.80 1.91
N PRO A 112 7.76 -10.52 1.26
CA PRO A 112 8.89 -11.12 1.96
C PRO A 112 9.61 -10.12 2.86
N GLU A 113 10.06 -10.58 4.03
CA GLU A 113 10.70 -9.73 5.03
C GLU A 113 11.83 -8.84 4.49
N PRO A 114 12.73 -9.31 3.59
CA PRO A 114 13.77 -8.45 3.02
C PRO A 114 13.22 -7.22 2.27
N ILE A 115 12.10 -7.38 1.55
CA ILE A 115 11.44 -6.29 0.81
C ILE A 115 10.79 -5.30 1.78
N ARG A 116 10.15 -5.82 2.84
CA ARG A 116 9.53 -4.98 3.88
C ARG A 116 10.58 -4.17 4.63
N ILE A 117 11.66 -4.82 5.09
CA ILE A 117 12.78 -4.16 5.79
C ILE A 117 13.44 -3.07 4.93
N LYS A 118 13.45 -3.24 3.60
CA LYS A 118 14.01 -2.26 2.67
C LYS A 118 13.21 -0.95 2.64
N TYR A 119 11.88 -1.01 2.77
CA TYR A 119 11.01 0.15 2.49
C TYR A 119 10.20 0.67 3.67
N LEU A 120 9.93 -0.12 4.69
CA LEU A 120 9.16 0.32 5.86
C LEU A 120 9.80 1.56 6.51
N GLY A 121 8.98 2.59 6.74
CA GLY A 121 9.43 3.85 7.37
C GLY A 121 10.15 4.82 6.43
N ILE A 122 10.41 4.43 5.17
CA ILE A 122 11.07 5.31 4.20
C ILE A 122 10.11 6.37 3.67
N ASN A 123 10.61 7.60 3.56
CA ASN A 123 9.89 8.68 2.90
C ASN A 123 9.96 8.51 1.38
N VAL A 124 8.79 8.39 0.77
CA VAL A 124 8.59 8.17 -0.67
C VAL A 124 7.77 9.29 -1.31
N SER A 125 7.65 10.43 -0.62
CA SER A 125 6.86 11.58 -1.09
C SER A 125 7.33 12.11 -2.46
N LYS A 126 8.63 11.96 -2.77
CA LYS A 126 9.24 12.32 -4.07
C LYS A 126 8.54 11.69 -5.28
N TYR A 127 7.87 10.54 -5.12
CA TYR A 127 7.20 9.85 -6.23
C TYR A 127 5.80 10.40 -6.55
N PHE A 128 5.24 11.27 -5.70
CA PHE A 128 3.92 11.85 -5.91
C PHE A 128 4.04 13.27 -6.49
N ARG A 129 3.88 13.40 -7.81
CA ARG A 129 3.96 14.69 -8.54
C ARG A 129 2.85 15.68 -8.16
N SER A 130 1.72 15.19 -7.67
CA SER A 130 0.58 16.03 -7.28
C SER A 130 -0.19 15.40 -6.13
N LYS A 131 -0.69 16.23 -5.21
CA LYS A 131 -1.59 15.79 -4.12
C LYS A 131 -2.95 15.27 -4.63
N ARG A 132 -3.30 15.52 -5.89
CA ARG A 132 -4.59 15.10 -6.50
C ARG A 132 -4.62 13.63 -6.90
N ASN A 133 -3.48 13.02 -7.21
CA ASN A 133 -3.41 11.60 -7.58
C ASN A 133 -2.77 10.81 -6.43
N PRO A 134 -3.54 9.98 -5.71
CA PRO A 134 -3.03 9.19 -4.60
C PRO A 134 -2.27 7.93 -5.06
N ILE A 135 -2.03 7.75 -6.36
CA ILE A 135 -1.39 6.56 -6.93
C ILE A 135 -0.09 6.96 -7.64
N ALA A 136 1.00 6.23 -7.37
CA ALA A 136 2.22 6.30 -8.16
C ALA A 136 2.62 4.92 -8.70
N TYR A 137 2.99 4.87 -9.99
CA TYR A 137 3.46 3.66 -10.68
C TYR A 137 4.98 3.71 -10.77
N ILE A 138 5.65 2.72 -10.19
CA ILE A 138 7.11 2.60 -10.20
C ILE A 138 7.49 1.31 -10.90
N ASN A 139 8.32 1.40 -11.93
CA ASN A 139 8.88 0.27 -12.69
C ASN A 139 7.86 -0.76 -13.23
N CYS A 140 6.58 -0.40 -13.32
CA CYS A 140 5.46 -1.19 -13.84
C CYS A 140 4.69 -0.41 -14.90
#